data_AF-A0A015KGP4-F1
#
_entry.id   AF-A0A015KGP4-F1
#
_cell.length_a   1.000
_cell.length_b   1.000
_cell.length_c   1.000
_cell.angle_alpha   90.00
_cell.angle_beta   90.00
_cell.angle_gamma   90.00
#
_symmetry.space_group_name_H-M   'P 1'
#
loop_
_entity.id
_entity.type
_entity.pdbx_description
1 polymer ?
#
loop_
_entity_poly.entity_id
_entity_poly.type
_entity_poly.pdbx_seq_one_letter_code
_entity_poly.pdbx_strand_id
1 'polypeptide(L)'
;MNFDQYIQYRALNTKAHVEGQAFNAEATDRHLEKAAANGAPEIKTVCAPISIELFERLTSTLNLLDISKRSFIEAALIEALDRADAIMAQVDIFENQYPPAEAVEASDRQAKGL
;
A
#
# COMPACT_ATOMS: atom_id res chain seq x y z
N MET A 1 7.28 6.55 10.12
CA MET A 1 8.49 5.81 9.70
C MET A 1 8.32 5.54 8.22
N ASN A 2 9.21 6.01 7.35
CA ASN A 2 9.06 5.71 5.90
C ASN A 2 9.44 4.23 5.62
N PHE A 3 9.10 3.74 4.43
CA PHE A 3 9.37 2.36 4.05
C PHE A 3 10.87 1.98 4.14
N ASP A 4 11.76 2.84 3.66
CA ASP A 4 13.20 2.59 3.69
C ASP A 4 13.74 2.47 5.13
N GLN A 5 13.28 3.34 6.03
CA GLN A 5 13.62 3.28 7.45
C GLN A 5 13.13 1.97 8.08
N TYR A 6 11.93 1.52 7.72
CA TYR A 6 11.37 0.26 8.20
C TYR A 6 12.22 -0.93 7.72
N ILE A 7 12.54 -1.00 6.43
CA ILE A 7 13.41 -2.06 5.88
C ILE A 7 14.81 -2.00 6.50
N GLN A 8 15.39 -0.81 6.65
CA GLN A 8 16.70 -0.63 7.27
C GLN A 8 16.71 -1.10 8.73
N TYR A 9 15.68 -0.75 9.51
CA TYR A 9 15.52 -1.24 10.88
C TYR A 9 15.45 -2.76 10.93
N ARG A 10 14.65 -3.40 10.07
CA ARG A 10 14.52 -4.85 10.02
C ARG A 10 15.84 -5.53 9.61
N ALA A 11 16.54 -4.99 8.62
CA ALA A 11 17.84 -5.49 8.20
C ALA A 11 18.91 -5.38 9.31
N LEU A 12 18.95 -4.24 10.01
CA LEU A 12 19.83 -4.03 11.16
C LEU A 12 19.48 -4.98 12.31
N ASN A 13 18.20 -5.19 12.57
CA ASN A 13 17.73 -6.13 13.61
C ASN A 13 18.15 -7.56 13.28
N THR A 14 17.94 -8.03 12.04
CA THR A 14 18.43 -9.35 11.59
C THR A 14 19.95 -9.47 11.75
N LYS A 15 20.70 -8.42 11.41
CA LYS A 15 22.17 -8.40 11.58
C LYS A 15 22.59 -8.47 13.05
N ALA A 16 21.84 -7.84 13.96
CA ALA A 16 22.09 -7.86 15.39
C ALA A 16 21.66 -9.18 16.06
N HIS A 17 20.61 -9.83 15.55
CA HIS A 17 20.05 -11.11 16.04
C HIS A 17 20.77 -12.34 15.48
N VAL A 18 22.08 -12.45 15.73
CA VAL A 18 22.82 -13.72 15.56
C VAL A 18 22.77 -14.60 16.84
N GLU A 19 22.27 -14.09 17.96
CA GLU A 19 22.16 -14.86 19.21
C GLU A 19 20.77 -14.74 19.87
N GLY A 20 19.90 -15.73 19.62
CA GLY A 20 19.05 -16.29 20.70
C GLY A 20 17.55 -15.99 20.74
N GLN A 21 16.99 -15.07 19.96
CA GLN A 21 15.52 -14.91 19.90
C GLN A 21 15.04 -14.68 18.46
N ALA A 22 14.45 -15.72 17.88
CA ALA A 22 13.69 -15.59 16.64
C ALA A 22 12.38 -14.87 16.97
N PHE A 23 12.27 -13.61 16.56
CA PHE A 23 10.97 -12.99 16.40
C PHE A 23 10.23 -13.82 15.34
N ASN A 24 8.94 -14.10 15.56
CA ASN A 24 8.14 -14.87 14.60
C ASN A 24 7.04 -13.94 14.09
N ALA A 25 7.32 -13.24 12.99
CA ALA A 25 6.35 -12.30 12.44
C ALA A 25 5.04 -12.97 11.99
N GLU A 26 5.07 -14.26 11.66
CA GLU A 26 3.89 -15.05 11.30
C GLU A 26 2.94 -15.29 12.49
N ALA A 27 3.48 -15.34 13.71
CA ALA A 27 2.68 -15.43 14.94
C ALA A 27 1.89 -14.13 15.22
N THR A 28 2.41 -12.99 14.78
CA THR A 28 1.78 -11.67 14.99
C THR A 28 0.55 -11.49 14.09
N ASP A 29 0.64 -11.89 12.82
CA ASP A 29 -0.49 -11.81 11.88
C ASP A 29 -1.66 -12.72 12.31
N ARG A 30 -1.37 -13.89 12.89
CA ARG A 30 -2.40 -14.81 13.41
C ARG A 30 -3.21 -14.21 14.57
N HIS A 31 -2.66 -13.26 15.32
CA HIS A 31 -3.40 -12.58 16.38
C HIS A 31 -4.37 -11.53 15.82
N LEU A 32 -4.02 -10.88 14.71
CA LEU A 32 -4.90 -9.93 14.01
C LEU A 32 -6.13 -10.63 13.40
N GLU A 33 -5.95 -11.80 12.79
CA GLU A 33 -7.07 -12.60 12.26
C GLU A 33 -8.06 -13.01 13.36
N LYS A 34 -7.57 -13.31 14.57
CA LYS A 34 -8.40 -13.65 15.73
C LYS A 34 -9.06 -12.42 16.37
N ALA A 35 -8.40 -11.26 16.34
CA ALA A 35 -8.93 -10.02 16.91
C ALA A 35 -10.15 -9.49 16.16
N ALA A 36 -10.32 -9.82 14.87
CA ALA A 36 -11.48 -9.47 14.05
C ALA A 36 -12.84 -9.84 14.68
N ALA A 37 -12.87 -10.82 15.60
CA ALA A 37 -14.07 -11.21 16.34
C ALA A 37 -14.53 -10.21 17.44
N ASN A 38 -13.71 -9.22 17.82
CA ASN A 38 -13.93 -8.35 18.98
C ASN A 38 -14.03 -6.83 18.63
N GLY A 39 -14.43 -6.47 17.41
CA GLY A 39 -14.55 -5.06 16.99
C GLY A 39 -13.27 -4.46 16.39
N ALA A 40 -12.42 -5.29 15.78
CA ALA A 40 -11.21 -4.87 15.08
C ALA A 40 -11.54 -4.07 13.78
N PRO A 41 -10.57 -3.33 13.22
CA PRO A 41 -10.75 -2.61 11.96
C PRO A 41 -11.19 -3.54 10.82
N GLU A 42 -12.00 -3.03 9.89
CA GLU A 42 -12.41 -3.76 8.69
C GLU A 42 -11.18 -4.01 7.80
N ILE A 43 -10.66 -5.25 7.83
CA ILE A 43 -9.55 -5.68 6.99
C ILE A 43 -10.13 -6.34 5.73
N LYS A 44 -9.67 -5.93 4.55
CA LYS A 44 -9.98 -6.56 3.27
C LYS A 44 -8.72 -7.11 2.63
N THR A 45 -8.85 -8.24 1.94
CA THR A 45 -7.74 -8.87 1.20
C THR A 45 -7.57 -8.22 -0.16
N VAL A 46 -6.33 -7.86 -0.50
CA VAL A 46 -5.94 -7.47 -1.86
C VAL A 46 -5.46 -8.73 -2.57
N CYS A 47 -6.21 -9.19 -3.58
CA CYS A 47 -5.85 -10.37 -4.37
C CYS A 47 -5.47 -9.93 -5.79
N ALA A 48 -4.19 -10.04 -6.14
CA ALA A 48 -3.70 -9.83 -7.51
C ALA A 48 -2.73 -10.96 -7.88
N PRO A 49 -2.89 -11.61 -9.06
CA PRO A 49 -1.92 -12.59 -9.52
C PRO A 49 -0.60 -11.89 -9.85
N ILE A 50 0.53 -12.50 -9.43
CA ILE A 50 1.88 -12.04 -9.73
C ILE A 50 2.69 -13.19 -10.36
N SER A 51 3.82 -12.85 -10.99
CA SER A 51 4.72 -13.88 -11.54
C SER A 51 5.32 -14.74 -10.41
N ILE A 52 5.61 -16.01 -10.73
CA ILE A 52 6.25 -16.95 -9.80
C ILE A 52 7.59 -16.37 -9.33
N GLU A 53 8.39 -15.82 -10.23
CA GLU A 53 9.68 -15.20 -9.91
C GLU A 53 9.55 -14.07 -8.87
N LEU A 54 8.53 -13.22 -9.01
CA LEU A 54 8.29 -12.14 -8.06
C LEU A 54 7.86 -12.70 -6.69
N PHE A 55 7.02 -13.74 -6.69
CA PHE A 55 6.58 -14.39 -5.46
C PHE A 55 7.74 -15.06 -4.70
N GLU A 56 8.66 -15.74 -5.41
CA GLU A 56 9.84 -16.36 -4.82
C GLU A 56 10.78 -15.31 -4.22
N ARG A 57 11.04 -14.22 -4.95
CA ARG A 57 11.84 -13.10 -4.46
C ARG A 57 11.21 -12.44 -3.24
N LEU A 58 9.90 -12.22 -3.27
CA LEU A 58 9.13 -11.68 -2.14
C LEU A 58 9.33 -12.58 -0.92
N THR A 59 8.98 -13.86 -1.02
CA THR A 59 9.01 -14.80 0.11
C THR A 59 10.42 -14.97 0.68
N SER A 60 11.43 -15.11 -0.18
CA SER A 60 12.84 -15.23 0.25
C SER A 60 13.32 -13.99 1.01
N THR A 61 12.96 -12.79 0.54
CA THR A 61 13.32 -11.53 1.19
C THR A 61 12.64 -11.39 2.55
N LEU A 62 11.35 -11.71 2.62
CA LEU A 62 10.57 -11.62 3.85
C LEU A 62 11.05 -12.60 4.92
N ASN A 63 11.40 -13.82 4.52
CA ASN A 63 11.98 -14.80 5.44
C ASN A 63 13.32 -14.32 6.01
N LEU A 64 14.18 -13.72 5.18
CA LEU A 64 15.46 -13.20 5.62
C LEU A 64 15.32 -12.03 6.61
N LEU A 65 14.36 -11.14 6.37
CA LEU A 65 14.11 -9.98 7.22
C LEU A 65 13.17 -10.28 8.40
N ASP A 66 12.65 -11.51 8.47
CA ASP A 66 11.61 -11.97 9.40
C ASP A 66 10.36 -11.05 9.37
N ILE A 67 9.97 -10.56 8.20
CA ILE A 67 8.82 -9.66 8.04
C ILE A 67 7.61 -10.48 7.56
N SER A 68 6.44 -10.24 8.13
CA SER A 68 5.22 -10.87 7.63
C SER A 68 4.80 -10.31 6.28
N LYS A 69 4.17 -11.15 5.44
CA LYS A 69 3.70 -10.74 4.10
C LYS A 69 2.76 -9.54 4.20
N ARG A 70 1.82 -9.56 5.15
CA ARG A 70 0.87 -8.47 5.36
C ARG A 70 1.59 -7.15 5.67
N SER A 71 2.49 -7.16 6.67
CA SER A 71 3.20 -5.95 7.11
C SER A 71 4.06 -5.35 5.99
N PHE A 72 4.72 -6.20 5.20
CA PHE A 72 5.51 -5.73 4.06
C PHE A 72 4.63 -5.16 2.95
N ILE A 73 3.57 -5.88 2.57
CA ILE A 73 2.66 -5.46 1.49
C ILE A 73 1.94 -4.16 1.87
N GLU A 74 1.46 -4.03 3.12
CA GLU A 74 0.83 -2.82 3.64
C GLU A 74 1.76 -1.61 3.54
N ALA A 75 2.99 -1.74 4.05
CA ALA A 75 3.97 -0.66 4.01
C ALA A 75 4.38 -0.31 2.57
N ALA A 76 4.53 -1.30 1.69
CA ALA A 76 4.86 -1.10 0.28
C ALA A 76 3.72 -0.43 -0.49
N LEU A 77 2.47 -0.78 -0.20
CA LEU A 77 1.30 -0.17 -0.82
C LEU A 77 1.14 1.30 -0.41
N ILE A 78 1.32 1.62 0.88
CA ILE A 78 1.29 3.01 1.37
C ILE A 78 2.35 3.84 0.64
N GLU A 79 3.60 3.39 0.61
CA GLU A 79 4.69 4.10 -0.06
C GLU A 79 4.42 4.28 -1.57
N ALA A 80 3.88 3.26 -2.23
CA ALA A 80 3.55 3.34 -3.66
C ALA A 80 2.40 4.32 -3.93
N LEU A 81 1.38 4.35 -3.06
CA LEU A 81 0.26 5.28 -3.16
C LEU A 81 0.68 6.72 -2.87
N ASP A 82 1.48 6.95 -1.83
CA ASP A 82 2.02 8.28 -1.51
C ASP A 82 2.81 8.87 -2.69
N ARG A 83 3.61 8.02 -3.36
CA ARG A 83 4.33 8.42 -4.58
C ARG A 83 3.39 8.68 -5.74
N ALA A 84 2.36 7.85 -5.92
CA ALA A 84 1.36 8.05 -6.97
C ALA A 84 0.63 9.38 -6.76
N ASP A 85 0.17 9.68 -5.54
CA ASP A 85 -0.50 10.93 -5.18
C ASP A 85 0.39 12.14 -5.46
N ALA A 86 1.67 12.06 -5.08
CA ALA A 86 2.63 13.13 -5.36
C ALA A 86 2.85 13.37 -6.86
N ILE A 87 2.86 12.32 -7.68
CA ILE A 87 2.98 12.43 -9.14
C ILE A 87 1.68 12.98 -9.74
N MET A 88 0.52 12.47 -9.30
CA MET A 88 -0.79 12.91 -9.79
C MET A 88 -1.04 14.40 -9.49
N ALA A 89 -0.60 14.87 -8.32
CA ALA A 89 -0.65 16.29 -7.96
C ALA A 89 0.27 17.17 -8.84
N GLN A 90 1.38 16.63 -9.34
CA GLN A 90 2.30 17.38 -10.22
C GLN A 90 1.78 17.50 -11.65
N VAL A 91 1.07 16.47 -12.13
CA VAL A 91 0.63 16.37 -13.53
C VAL A 91 -0.76 16.99 -13.74
N ASP A 92 -1.42 17.46 -12.67
CA ASP A 92 -2.84 17.87 -12.66
C ASP A 92 -3.72 16.93 -13.51
N ILE A 93 -3.79 15.67 -13.06
CA ILE A 93 -4.47 14.59 -13.80
C ILE A 93 -5.97 14.84 -14.04
N PHE A 94 -6.55 15.89 -13.45
CA PHE A 94 -7.94 16.29 -13.60
C PHE A 94 -8.12 17.52 -14.51
N GLU A 95 -7.05 18.13 -15.02
CA GLU A 95 -7.07 19.36 -15.83
C GLU A 95 -8.01 19.26 -17.05
N ASN A 96 -8.16 18.06 -17.64
CA ASN A 96 -9.03 17.80 -18.78
C ASN A 96 -10.36 17.09 -18.45
N GLN A 97 -10.67 16.83 -17.18
CA GLN A 97 -11.90 16.12 -16.79
C GLN A 97 -13.09 17.05 -16.50
N TYR A 98 -12.87 18.36 -16.40
CA TYR A 98 -13.95 19.34 -16.32
C TYR A 98 -14.13 20.00 -17.70
N PRO A 99 -15.33 19.97 -18.33
CA PRO A 99 -15.58 20.85 -19.44
C PRO A 99 -15.34 22.28 -18.96
N PRO A 100 -14.67 23.16 -19.73
CA PRO A 100 -14.54 24.56 -19.35
C PRO A 100 -15.93 25.10 -19.00
N ALA A 101 -16.04 25.85 -17.90
CA ALA A 101 -17.33 26.34 -17.39
C ALA A 101 -18.20 27.01 -18.49
N GLU A 102 -17.55 27.57 -19.51
CA GLU A 102 -18.16 28.13 -20.71
C GLU A 102 -18.96 27.12 -21.56
N ALA A 103 -18.56 25.85 -21.63
CA ALA A 103 -19.26 24.78 -22.35
C ALA A 103 -20.50 24.27 -21.58
N VAL A 104 -20.46 24.35 -20.25
CA VAL A 104 -21.62 24.04 -19.39
C VAL A 104 -22.67 25.15 -19.53
N GLU A 105 -22.26 26.42 -19.58
CA GLU A 105 -23.19 27.52 -19.83
C GLU A 105 -23.75 27.55 -21.27
N ALA A 106 -22.96 27.20 -22.28
CA ALA A 106 -23.43 27.15 -23.68
C ALA A 106 -24.51 26.07 -23.88
N SER A 107 -24.35 24.91 -23.24
CA SER A 107 -25.35 23.84 -23.28
C SER A 107 -26.62 24.19 -22.50
N ASP A 108 -26.51 24.88 -21.36
CA ASP A 108 -27.67 25.37 -20.58
C ASP A 108 -28.43 26.50 -21.30
N ARG A 109 -27.74 27.39 -22.03
CA ARG A 109 -28.37 28.44 -22.86
C ARG A 109 -29.05 27.86 -24.10
N GLN A 110 -28.47 26.86 -24.76
CA GLN A 110 -29.13 26.15 -25.86
C GLN A 110 -30.34 25.32 -25.40
N ALA A 111 -30.32 24.80 -24.17
CA ALA A 111 -31.47 24.08 -23.58
C ALA A 111 -32.59 25.03 -23.11
N LYS A 112 -32.30 26.30 -22.83
CA LYS A 112 -33.27 27.30 -22.32
C LYS A 112 -33.79 28.31 -23.35
N GLY A 113 -33.35 28.25 -24.61
CA GLY A 113 -33.97 28.92 -25.76
C GLY A 113 -34.59 30.30 -25.52
N LEU A 114 -33.81 31.36 -25.80
CA LEU A 114 -34.35 32.62 -26.29
C LEU A 114 -33.59 33.04 -27.55
#